data_AF-A0A7K3ZIU1-F1
#
_entry.id   AF-A0A7K3ZIU1-F1
#
_cell.length_a   1.000
_cell.length_b   1.000
_cell.length_c   1.000
_cell.angle_alpha   90.00
_cell.angle_beta   90.00
_cell.angle_gamma   90.00
#
_symmetry.space_group_name_H-M   'P 1'
#
loop_
_entity.id
_entity.type
_entity.pdbx_description
1 polymer ?
#
loop_
_entity_poly.entity_id
_entity_poly.type
_entity_poly.pdbx_seq_one_letter_code
_entity_poly.pdbx_strand_id
1 'polypeptide(L)'
;MEIKTAEAETKAKVQKAEADRKDAIAEARRQSVKRIQDAEAQMRSSYESAIAKEKEALDARREALLGEGREIAVKIESDSKERIQVVKNHLSQEFERTLDVVT
;
A
#
# COMPACT_ATOMS: atom_id res chain seq x y z
N MET A 1 55.36 35.58 -41.66
CA MET A 1 53.87 35.51 -41.60
C MET A 1 53.38 34.18 -41.04
N GLU A 2 54.07 33.07 -41.31
CA GLU A 2 53.67 31.71 -40.90
C GLU A 2 53.42 31.53 -39.38
N ILE A 3 54.23 32.15 -38.52
CA ILE A 3 54.07 32.03 -37.06
C ILE A 3 52.72 32.58 -36.59
N LYS A 4 52.27 33.73 -37.13
CA LYS A 4 50.97 34.33 -36.75
C LYS A 4 49.79 33.47 -37.21
N THR A 5 49.91 32.81 -38.36
CA THR A 5 48.89 31.89 -38.86
C THR A 5 48.81 30.64 -37.99
N ALA A 6 49.96 30.08 -37.61
CA ALA A 6 50.03 28.92 -36.71
C ALA A 6 49.49 29.22 -35.31
N GLU A 7 49.74 30.42 -34.77
CA GLU A 7 49.17 30.87 -33.49
C GLU A 7 47.64 30.99 -33.56
N ALA A 8 47.10 31.55 -34.64
CA ALA A 8 45.66 31.69 -34.84
C ALA A 8 44.97 30.33 -34.95
N GLU A 9 45.55 29.39 -35.71
CA GLU A 9 45.02 28.02 -35.84
C GLU A 9 45.07 27.26 -34.52
N THR A 10 46.15 27.40 -33.76
CA THR A 10 46.29 26.76 -32.44
C THR A 10 45.24 27.31 -31.48
N LYS A 11 45.04 28.64 -31.46
CA LYS A 11 44.01 29.27 -30.63
C LYS A 11 42.60 28.80 -31.01
N ALA A 12 42.30 28.67 -32.30
CA ALA A 12 41.01 28.15 -32.76
C ALA A 12 40.80 26.69 -32.34
N LYS A 13 41.83 25.85 -32.42
CA LYS A 13 41.77 24.44 -31.96
C LYS A 13 41.52 24.35 -30.46
N VAL A 14 42.18 25.18 -29.65
CA VAL A 14 41.98 25.23 -28.19
C VAL A 14 40.57 25.67 -27.85
N GLN A 15 40.06 26.73 -28.49
CA GLN A 15 38.68 27.21 -28.26
C GLN A 15 37.63 26.15 -28.62
N LYS A 16 37.82 25.44 -29.74
CA LYS A 16 36.94 24.34 -30.12
C LYS A 16 36.97 23.21 -29.10
N ALA A 17 38.16 22.78 -28.67
CA ALA A 17 38.30 21.73 -27.67
C ALA A 17 37.67 22.12 -26.31
N GLU A 18 37.76 23.38 -25.90
CA GLU A 18 37.07 23.88 -24.70
C GLU A 18 35.55 23.87 -24.84
N ALA A 19 35.02 24.24 -26.01
CA ALA A 19 33.58 24.17 -26.29
C ALA A 19 33.09 22.72 -26.27
N ASP A 20 33.75 21.83 -27.01
CA ASP A 20 33.43 20.40 -27.07
C ASP A 20 33.47 19.76 -25.68
N ARG A 21 34.45 20.12 -24.85
CA ARG A 21 34.52 19.67 -23.45
C ARG A 21 33.34 20.15 -22.62
N LYS A 22 32.92 21.42 -22.76
CA LYS A 22 31.77 21.97 -22.02
C LYS A 22 30.49 21.25 -22.41
N ASP A 23 30.30 20.99 -23.69
CA ASP A 23 29.13 20.28 -24.21
C ASP A 23 29.10 18.83 -23.73
N ALA A 24 30.23 18.13 -23.77
CA ALA A 24 30.34 16.78 -23.23
C ALA A 24 30.00 16.71 -21.73
N ILE A 25 30.45 17.69 -20.94
CA ILE A 25 30.11 17.78 -19.50
C ILE A 25 28.62 18.06 -19.32
N ALA A 26 28.04 18.97 -20.11
CA ALA A 26 26.62 19.29 -20.03
C ALA A 26 25.74 18.07 -20.37
N GLU A 27 26.11 17.33 -21.41
CA GLU A 27 25.42 16.11 -21.81
C GLU A 27 25.54 15.02 -20.74
N ALA A 28 26.75 14.79 -20.20
CA ALA A 28 26.94 13.84 -19.11
C ALA A 28 26.10 14.18 -17.87
N ARG A 29 25.96 15.47 -17.54
CA ARG A 29 25.08 15.93 -16.45
C ARG A 29 23.61 15.64 -16.76
N ARG A 30 23.14 15.93 -17.97
CA ARG A 30 21.76 15.63 -18.40
C ARG A 30 21.46 14.14 -18.33
N GLN A 31 22.36 13.30 -18.83
CA GLN A 31 22.20 11.85 -18.78
C GLN A 31 22.19 11.32 -17.34
N SER A 32 23.04 11.86 -16.47
CA SER A 32 23.04 11.51 -15.05
C SER A 32 21.70 11.84 -14.37
N VAL A 33 21.19 13.06 -14.57
CA VAL A 33 19.89 13.48 -14.04
C VAL A 33 18.77 12.60 -14.57
N LYS A 34 18.77 12.31 -15.88
CA LYS A 34 17.76 11.43 -16.49
C LYS A 34 17.77 10.03 -15.87
N ARG A 35 18.95 9.43 -15.66
CA ARG A 35 19.08 8.12 -15.00
C ARG A 35 18.50 8.12 -13.59
N ILE A 36 18.72 9.19 -12.82
CA ILE A 36 18.17 9.34 -11.47
C ILE A 36 16.64 9.43 -11.54
N GLN A 37 16.11 10.27 -12.44
CA GLN A 37 14.66 10.43 -12.62
C GLN A 37 13.98 9.13 -13.06
N ASP A 38 14.58 8.41 -14.00
CA ASP A 38 14.06 7.13 -14.49
C ASP A 38 14.07 6.08 -13.36
N ALA A 39 15.14 6.02 -12.56
CA ALA A 39 15.22 5.13 -11.41
C ALA A 39 14.19 5.48 -10.32
N GLU A 40 14.01 6.76 -10.01
CA GLU A 40 12.99 7.23 -9.06
C GLU A 40 11.57 6.87 -9.54
N ALA A 41 11.28 7.07 -10.83
CA ALA A 41 9.98 6.74 -11.40
C ALA A 41 9.70 5.23 -11.32
N GLN A 42 10.70 4.41 -11.63
CA GLN A 42 10.60 2.96 -11.50
C GLN A 42 10.38 2.53 -10.05
N MET A 43 11.12 3.11 -9.10
CA MET A 43 10.94 2.82 -7.67
C MET A 43 9.54 3.20 -7.21
N ARG A 44 9.05 4.41 -7.53
CA ARG A 44 7.69 4.85 -7.17
C ARG A 44 6.63 3.90 -7.72
N SER A 45 6.73 3.54 -9.00
CA SER A 45 5.79 2.59 -9.62
C SER A 45 5.79 1.24 -8.91
N SER A 46 6.97 0.73 -8.55
CA SER A 46 7.09 -0.53 -7.80
C SER A 46 6.48 -0.43 -6.39
N TYR A 47 6.68 0.68 -5.68
CA TYR A 47 6.10 0.89 -4.36
C TYR A 47 4.57 1.02 -4.43
N GLU A 48 4.05 1.80 -5.37
CA GLU A 48 2.60 1.94 -5.57
C GLU A 48 1.93 0.60 -5.89
N SER A 49 2.56 -0.22 -6.75
CA SER A 49 2.07 -1.56 -7.04
C SER A 49 2.07 -2.48 -5.82
N ALA A 50 3.13 -2.44 -5.00
CA ALA A 50 3.21 -3.22 -3.77
C ALA A 50 2.15 -2.78 -2.75
N ILE A 51 1.98 -1.47 -2.55
CA ILE A 51 0.95 -0.92 -1.65
C ILE A 51 -0.46 -1.33 -2.11
N ALA A 52 -0.74 -1.28 -3.41
CA ALA A 52 -2.03 -1.70 -3.95
C ALA A 52 -2.33 -3.18 -3.64
N LYS A 53 -1.35 -4.06 -3.85
CA LYS A 53 -1.49 -5.50 -3.53
C LYS A 53 -1.70 -5.76 -2.05
N GLU A 54 -0.93 -5.09 -1.19
CA GLU A 54 -1.09 -5.22 0.26
C GLU A 54 -2.46 -4.71 0.73
N LYS A 55 -2.96 -3.64 0.11
CA LYS A 55 -4.30 -3.11 0.40
C LYS A 55 -5.39 -4.11 0.00
N GLU A 56 -5.31 -4.69 -1.19
CA GLU A 56 -6.25 -5.73 -1.63
C GLU A 56 -6.23 -6.95 -0.71
N ALA A 57 -5.04 -7.40 -0.30
CA ALA A 57 -4.90 -8.51 0.65
C ALA A 57 -5.49 -8.17 2.03
N LEU A 58 -5.29 -6.94 2.51
CA LEU A 58 -5.84 -6.46 3.77
C LEU A 58 -7.36 -6.38 3.73
N ASP A 59 -7.94 -5.86 2.63
CA ASP A 59 -9.38 -5.77 2.44
C ASP A 59 -10.02 -7.17 2.38
N ALA A 60 -9.40 -8.11 1.65
CA ALA A 60 -9.85 -9.50 1.63
C ALA A 60 -9.83 -10.15 3.02
N ARG A 61 -8.75 -9.94 3.78
CA ARG A 61 -8.64 -10.46 5.15
C ARG A 61 -9.67 -9.83 6.08
N ARG A 62 -9.94 -8.53 5.93
CA ARG A 62 -10.96 -7.81 6.69
C ARG A 62 -12.34 -8.40 6.44
N GLU A 63 -12.72 -8.59 5.18
CA GLU A 63 -14.03 -9.15 4.84
C GLU A 63 -14.19 -10.59 5.35
N ALA A 64 -13.13 -11.40 5.28
CA ALA A 64 -13.14 -12.75 5.86
C ALA A 64 -13.42 -12.73 7.37
N LEU A 65 -12.69 -11.88 8.13
CA LEU A 65 -12.88 -11.75 9.58
C LEU A 65 -14.25 -11.18 9.96
N LEU A 66 -14.77 -10.23 9.17
CA LEU A 66 -16.12 -9.71 9.36
C LEU A 66 -17.19 -10.76 9.07
N GLY A 67 -16.99 -11.60 8.05
CA GLY A 67 -17.84 -12.74 7.74
C GLY A 67 -17.90 -13.72 8.91
N GLU A 68 -16.74 -14.17 9.39
CA GLU A 68 -16.62 -15.06 10.55
C GLU A 68 -17.30 -14.47 11.79
N GLY A 69 -17.05 -13.18 12.08
CA GLY A 69 -17.67 -12.48 13.20
C GLY A 69 -19.20 -12.44 13.10
N ARG A 70 -19.77 -12.26 11.90
CA ARG A 70 -21.22 -12.29 11.68
C ARG A 70 -21.80 -13.67 11.92
N GLU A 71 -21.14 -14.72 11.42
CA GLU A 71 -21.60 -16.10 11.63
C GLU A 71 -21.61 -16.47 13.12
N ILE A 72 -20.55 -16.11 13.85
CA ILE A 72 -20.46 -16.31 15.30
C ILE A 72 -21.58 -15.54 16.01
N ALA A 73 -21.83 -14.29 15.63
CA ALA A 73 -22.89 -13.49 16.24
C ALA A 73 -24.28 -14.10 16.03
N VAL A 74 -24.59 -14.56 14.81
CA VAL A 74 -25.86 -15.24 14.50
C VAL A 74 -26.02 -16.50 15.34
N LYS A 75 -24.95 -17.29 15.49
CA LYS A 75 -24.97 -18.49 16.32
C LYS A 75 -25.25 -18.16 17.79
N ILE A 76 -24.55 -17.18 18.36
CA ILE A 76 -24.77 -16.74 19.74
C ILE A 76 -26.22 -16.26 19.93
N GLU A 77 -26.75 -15.50 18.98
CA GLU A 77 -28.14 -15.03 19.04
C GLU A 77 -29.14 -16.19 19.04
N SER A 78 -28.94 -17.19 18.17
CA SER A 78 -29.78 -18.38 18.13
C SER A 78 -29.72 -19.16 19.44
N ASP A 79 -28.51 -19.49 19.92
CA ASP A 79 -28.29 -20.23 21.15
C ASP A 79 -28.89 -19.49 22.37
N SER A 80 -28.81 -18.15 22.37
CA SER A 80 -29.40 -17.32 23.44
C SER A 80 -30.93 -17.36 23.42
N LYS A 81 -31.56 -17.31 22.24
CA LYS A 81 -33.02 -17.40 22.11
C LYS A 81 -33.54 -18.74 22.63
N GLU A 82 -32.86 -19.84 22.29
CA GLU A 82 -33.22 -21.16 22.80
C GLU A 82 -33.12 -21.23 24.32
N ARG A 83 -32.00 -20.74 24.89
CA ARG A 83 -31.80 -20.70 26.35
C ARG A 83 -32.84 -19.84 27.06
N ILE A 84 -33.22 -18.69 26.49
CA ILE A 84 -34.29 -17.85 27.05
C ILE A 84 -35.58 -18.65 27.16
N GLN A 85 -35.94 -19.43 26.14
CA GLN A 85 -37.15 -20.23 26.18
C GLN A 85 -37.09 -21.33 27.24
N VAL A 86 -35.93 -22.01 27.36
CA VAL A 86 -35.70 -23.00 28.42
C VAL A 86 -35.87 -22.38 29.80
N VAL A 87 -35.26 -21.22 30.04
CA VAL A 87 -35.36 -20.52 31.32
C VAL A 87 -36.80 -20.09 31.61
N LYS A 88 -37.52 -19.56 30.62
CA LYS A 88 -38.96 -19.21 30.77
C LYS A 88 -39.78 -20.43 31.19
N ASN A 89 -39.63 -21.55 30.47
CA ASN A 89 -40.36 -22.77 30.77
C ASN A 89 -40.05 -23.29 32.18
N HIS A 90 -38.77 -23.28 32.57
CA HIS A 90 -38.37 -23.69 33.91
C HIS A 90 -39.00 -22.81 34.99
N LEU A 91 -38.93 -21.48 34.84
CA LEU A 91 -39.55 -20.56 35.79
C LEU A 91 -41.06 -20.76 35.90
N SER A 92 -41.76 -20.92 34.77
CA SER A 92 -43.21 -21.21 34.78
C SER A 92 -43.54 -22.49 35.54
N GLN A 93 -42.78 -23.57 35.33
CA GLN A 93 -42.99 -24.83 36.04
C GLN A 93 -42.76 -24.70 37.55
N GLU A 94 -41.73 -23.97 37.98
CA GLU A 94 -41.46 -23.74 39.40
C GLU A 94 -42.56 -22.90 40.06
N PHE A 95 -43.10 -21.90 39.35
CA PHE A 95 -44.24 -21.12 39.83
C PHE A 95 -45.50 -21.98 39.97
N GLU A 96 -45.83 -22.80 38.96
CA GLU A 96 -46.99 -23.71 39.00
C GLU A 96 -46.90 -24.71 40.16
N ARG A 97 -45.74 -25.36 40.34
CA ARG A 97 -45.49 -26.27 41.47
C ARG A 97 -45.71 -25.60 42.83
N THR A 98 -45.26 -24.36 42.96
CA THR A 98 -45.40 -23.60 44.22
C THR A 98 -46.86 -23.28 44.52
N LEU A 99 -47.66 -22.99 43.49
CA LEU A 99 -49.10 -22.75 43.65
C LEU A 99 -49.86 -24.04 43.98
N ASP A 100 -49.58 -25.15 43.28
CA ASP A 100 -50.23 -26.45 43.52
C ASP A 100 -49.99 -26.98 44.95
N VAL A 101 -48.84 -26.68 45.57
CA VAL A 101 -48.53 -27.07 46.96
C VAL A 101 -49.29 -26.23 48.01
N VAL A 102 -49.78 -25.04 47.63
CA VAL A 102 -50.43 -24.08 48.53
C VAL A 102 -51.97 -24.11 48.44
N THR A 103 -52.52 -24.88 47.48
CA THR A 103 -53.97 -25.12 47.30
C THR A 103 -54.39 -26.48 47.82
#